data_AF-A0A1F5A171-F1
#
_entry.id   AF-A0A1F5A171-F1
#
_cell.length_a   1.000
_cell.length_b   1.000
_cell.length_c   1.000
_cell.angle_alpha   90.00
_cell.angle_beta   90.00
_cell.angle_gamma   90.00
#
_symmetry.space_group_name_H-M   'P 1'
#
loop_
_entity.id
_entity.type
_entity.pdbx_description
1 polymer ?
#
loop_
_entity_poly.entity_id
_entity_poly.type
_entity_poly.pdbx_seq_one_letter_code
_entity_poly.pdbx_strand_id
1 'polypeptide(L)' 'MFVQTYEKPTGGKGNYCDVFDPEGRFIAKLALLGAPRVVNDSRIYTIEEDEQGYQLVKRYRVTWRF' A
#
# COMPACT_ATOMS: atom_id res chain seq x y z
N MET A 1 -7.54 8.54 3.77
CA MET A 1 -8.06 7.67 2.68
C MET A 1 -6.88 7.02 1.96
N PHE A 2 -7.03 5.76 1.52
CA PHE A 2 -6.01 5.04 0.73
C PHE A 2 -6.61 4.69 -0.63
N VAL A 3 -5.98 5.14 -1.71
CA VAL A 3 -6.46 4.94 -3.08
C VAL A 3 -5.40 4.19 -3.86
N GLN A 4 -5.70 2.97 -4.28
CA GLN A 4 -4.83 2.25 -5.21
C GLN A 4 -5.00 2.87 -6.60
N THR A 5 -3.88 3.23 -7.23
CA THR A 5 -3.84 3.70 -8.61
C THR A 5 -3.49 2.53 -9.55
N TYR A 6 -3.58 2.75 -10.86
CA TYR A 6 -3.04 1.84 -11.87
C TYR A 6 -1.63 2.23 -12.33
N GLU A 7 -1.02 3.21 -11.66
CA GLU A 7 0.35 3.65 -11.95
C GLU A 7 1.34 2.65 -11.36
N LYS A 8 2.30 2.20 -12.17
CA LYS A 8 3.31 1.23 -11.76
C LYS A 8 4.59 1.93 -11.29
N PRO A 9 5.26 1.43 -10.23
CA PRO A 9 6.57 1.91 -9.84
C PRO A 9 7.61 1.64 -10.92
N THR A 10 8.51 2.59 -11.18
CA THR A 10 9.59 2.41 -12.15
C THR A 10 10.50 1.26 -11.74
N GLY A 11 10.63 0.24 -12.59
CA GLY A 11 11.45 -0.95 -12.33
C GLY A 11 10.92 -1.89 -11.24
N GLY A 12 9.72 -1.64 -10.72
CA GLY A 12 9.10 -2.42 -9.65
C GLY A 12 7.89 -3.24 -10.11
N LYS A 13 7.42 -4.10 -9.21
CA LYS A 13 6.11 -4.76 -9.32
C LYS A 13 5.08 -4.01 -8.47
N GLY A 14 3.80 -4.28 -8.70
CA GLY A 14 2.69 -3.66 -7.97
C GLY A 14 2.24 -2.32 -8.54
N ASN A 15 1.46 -1.59 -7.74
CA ASN A 15 0.90 -0.29 -8.09
C ASN A 15 1.19 0.72 -6.98
N TYR A 16 1.13 2.00 -7.31
CA TYR A 16 1.12 3.04 -6.31
C TYR A 16 -0.20 3.09 -5.53
N CYS A 17 -0.10 3.50 -4.28
CA CYS A 17 -1.22 3.83 -3.43
C CYS A 17 -1.02 5.24 -2.88
N ASP A 18 -1.95 6.12 -3.20
CA ASP A 18 -1.97 7.49 -2.68
C ASP A 18 -2.70 7.52 -1.34
N VAL A 19 -2.08 8.22 -0.39
CA VAL A 19 -2.58 8.36 0.98
C VAL A 19 -2.98 9.80 1.21
N PHE A 20 -4.21 9.99 1.69
CA PHE A 20 -4.78 11.28 1.98
C PHE A 20 -5.20 11.38 3.46
N ASP A 21 -5.16 12.59 4.02
CA ASP A 21 -5.72 12.88 5.35
C ASP A 21 -7.27 12.86 5.32
N PRO A 22 -7.95 12.97 6.48
CA PRO A 22 -9.41 13.05 6.52
C PRO A 22 -10.01 14.27 5.79
N GLU A 23 -9.25 15.34 5.61
CA GLU A 23 -9.66 16.53 4.85
C GLU A 23 -9.38 16.41 3.34
N GLY A 24 -8.79 15.29 2.89
CA GLY A 24 -8.48 15.01 1.49
C GLY A 24 -7.15 15.58 1.00
N ARG A 25 -6.27 16.08 1.89
CA ARG A 25 -4.93 16.52 1.49
C ARG A 25 -4.04 15.31 1.25
N PHE A 26 -3.21 15.39 0.21
CA PHE A 26 -2.23 14.35 -0.10
C PHE A 26 -1.13 14.31 0.96
N ILE A 27 -0.88 13.12 1.51
CA ILE A 27 0.17 12.87 2.52
C ILE A 27 1.37 12.19 1.87
N ALA A 28 1.14 11.10 1.13
CA ALA A 28 2.22 10.25 0.62
C ALA A 28 1.77 9.36 -0.55
N LYS A 29 2.75 8.91 -1.34
CA LYS A 29 2.59 7.86 -2.36
C LYS A 29 3.43 6.65 -1.96
N LEU A 30 2.78 5.48 -1.85
CA LEU A 30 3.39 4.22 -1.43
C LEU A 30 3.44 3.25 -2.60
N ALA A 31 4.59 2.64 -2.88
CA ALA A 31 4.67 1.51 -3.81
C ALA A 31 4.31 0.22 -3.06
N LEU A 32 3.18 -0.40 -3.41
CA LEU A 32 2.72 -1.65 -2.80
C LEU A 32 2.56 -2.73 -3.86
N LEU A 33 3.03 -3.95 -3.55
CA LEU A 33 2.89 -5.10 -4.43
C LEU A 33 1.41 -5.55 -4.53
N GLY A 34 0.71 -5.57 -3.39
CA GLY A 34 -0.72 -5.86 -3.31
C GLY A 34 -1.56 -4.63 -2.98
N ALA A 35 -2.84 -4.66 -3.33
CA ALA A 35 -3.79 -3.64 -2.92
C ALA A 35 -3.96 -3.61 -1.39
N PRO A 36 -4.01 -2.44 -0.74
CA PRO A 36 -4.41 -2.34 0.66
C PRO A 36 -5.81 -2.94 0.85
N ARG A 37 -5.93 -3.92 1.74
CA ARG A 37 -7.21 -4.55 2.10
C ARG A 37 -7.75 -4.03 3.41
N VAL A 38 -6.86 -3.86 4.39
CA VAL A 38 -7.19 -3.32 5.71
C VAL A 38 -6.14 -2.29 6.07
N VAL A 39 -6.61 -1.13 6.52
CA VAL A 39 -5.76 -0.11 7.13
C VAL A 39 -6.31 0.23 8.51
N ASN A 40 -5.51 -0.04 9.54
CA ASN A 40 -5.87 0.28 10.93
C ASN A 40 -4.60 0.61 11.72
N ASP A 41 -4.70 1.50 12.71
CA ASP A 41 -3.65 1.69 13.73
C ASP A 41 -2.20 1.64 13.21
N SER A 42 -1.88 2.48 12.21
CA SER A 42 -0.57 2.53 11.55
C SER A 42 -0.10 1.20 10.92
N ARG A 43 -1.02 0.35 10.47
CA ARG A 43 -0.76 -0.93 9.82
C ARG A 43 -1.51 -1.00 8.50
N ILE A 44 -0.85 -1.52 7.47
CA ILE A 44 -1.45 -1.83 6.17
C ILE A 44 -1.32 -3.33 5.94
N TYR A 45 -2.43 -3.96 5.56
CA TYR A 45 -2.47 -5.36 5.17
C TYR A 45 -2.73 -5.49 3.68
N THR A 46 -1.89 -6.27 3.00
CA THR A 46 -2.02 -6.61 1.58
C THR A 46 -2.11 -8.12 1.41
N ILE A 47 -2.60 -8.54 0.24
CA ILE A 47 -2.50 -9.92 -0.22
C ILE A 47 -1.50 -9.91 -1.37
N GLU A 48 -0.47 -10.73 -1.28
CA GLU A 48 0.63 -10.81 -2.25
C GLU A 48 0.98 -12.26 -2.54
N GLU A 49 1.56 -12.51 -3.70
CA GLU A 49 1.96 -13.84 -4.13
C GLU A 49 3.45 -14.08 -3.84
N ASP A 50 3.79 -15.27 -3.35
CA ASP A 50 5.18 -15.72 -3.27
C ASP A 50 5.72 -16.24 -4.62
N GLU A 51 6.97 -16.70 -4.64
CA GLU A 51 7.60 -17.21 -5.87
C GLU A 51 6.96 -18.50 -6.41
N GLN A 52 6.18 -19.21 -5.58
CA GLN A 52 5.52 -20.47 -5.93
C GLN A 52 4.03 -20.28 -6.27
N GLY A 53 3.51 -19.05 -6.19
CA GLY A 53 2.12 -18.76 -6.51
C GLY A 53 1.17 -18.74 -5.30
N TYR A 54 1.68 -18.91 -4.07
CA TYR A 54 0.82 -18.93 -2.88
C TYR A 54 0.50 -17.52 -2.40
N GLN A 55 -0.77 -17.31 -2.04
CA GLN A 55 -1.25 -16.04 -1.50
C GLN A 55 -0.86 -15.89 -0.03
N LEU A 56 -0.15 -14.83 0.28
CA LEU A 56 0.33 -14.46 1.61
C LEU A 56 -0.29 -13.14 2.04
N VAL A 57 -0.67 -13.06 3.32
CA VAL A 57 -1.02 -11.78 3.95
C VAL A 57 0.26 -11.09 4.40
N LYS A 58 0.57 -9.93 3.83
CA LYS A 58 1.68 -9.10 4.31
C LYS A 58 1.18 -7.95 5.16
N ARG A 59 1.88 -7.71 6.27
CA ARG A 59 1.60 -6.62 7.20
C ARG A 59 2.76 -5.63 7.18
N TYR A 60 2.46 -4.40 6.82
CA TYR A 60 3.40 -3.28 6.88
C TYR A 60 3.10 -2.42 8.09
N ARG A 61 4.15 -1.97 8.78
CA ARG A 61 4.05 -0.90 9.78
C ARG A 61 4.26 0.44 9.07
N VAL A 62 3.31 1.33 9.21
CA VAL A 62 3.41 2.72 8.76
C VAL A 62 4.04 3.53 9.88
N THR A 63 5.05 4.32 9.55
CA THR A 63 5.66 5.27 10.49
C THR A 63 5.69 6.63 9.84
N TRP A 64 5.00 7.59 10.44
CA TRP A 64 5.01 8.98 10.00
C TRP A 64 6.17 9.69 10.70
N ARG A 65 7.05 10.32 9.92
CA ARG A 65 8.10 11.21 10.43
C ARG A 65 7.72 12.62 10.00
N PHE A 66 7.27 13.42 10.96
CA PHE A 66 6.93 14.83 10.78
C PHE A 66 8.14 15.68 11.16
#